data_AF-A0A377K6Y2-F1
#
_entry.id   AF-A0A377K6Y2-F1
#
_cell.length_a   1.000
_cell.length_b   1.000
_cell.length_c   1.000
_cell.angle_alpha   90.00
_cell.angle_beta   90.00
_cell.angle_gamma   90.00
#
_symmetry.space_group_name_H-M   'P 1'
#
loop_
_entity.id
_entity.type
_entity.pdbx_description
1 polymer ?
#
loop_
_entity_poly.entity_id
_entity_poly.type
_entity_poly.pdbx_seq_one_letter_code
_entity_poly.pdbx_strand_id
1 'polypeptide(L)'
;MLFVLILSNRAASYGAIMAALPYMQLYIADYLADTMHLSAEEHGAYLLLMFNYWQTGKPIPKNRLAKIARLTNERWADVEPSLREFFCDNGEEWVHLRIEEDLASVREKLTKKSAAGKASVQARRSRKEADVQTKQERNLTGVQTDVEVVFEHDVNTKATNKDTDKDLKTDPPLNPPRGNRGVKKFDPLDIALPNWISVSLWREWVEFRHALRKPIRTEQGANGAIRELEKFRQQGFTPEQVIRHSIANEYQGLFAPKGVRPETLLRQVNTVSLPDSAIPPGFRG
;
A
#
# COMPACT_ATOMS: atom_id res chain seq x y z
N MET A 1 36.10 22.87 18.28
CA MET A 1 36.14 21.53 17.66
C MET A 1 34.85 20.69 17.82
N LEU A 2 33.74 21.25 18.31
CA LEU A 2 32.45 20.55 18.40
C LEU A 2 31.48 20.83 17.22
N PHE A 3 31.78 21.84 16.39
CA PHE A 3 30.89 22.28 15.30
C PHE A 3 31.07 21.51 13.97
N VAL A 4 32.21 20.84 13.76
CA VAL A 4 32.49 20.12 12.51
C VAL A 4 31.83 18.73 12.47
N LEU A 5 31.50 18.15 13.64
CA LEU A 5 30.86 16.83 13.74
C LEU A 5 29.34 16.85 13.46
N ILE A 6 28.68 18.00 13.60
CA ILE A 6 27.24 18.12 13.30
C ILE A 6 26.99 18.28 11.79
N LEU A 7 27.91 18.93 11.07
CA LEU A 7 27.83 19.09 9.61
C LEU A 7 28.16 17.80 8.85
N SER A 8 29.09 16.99 9.37
CA SER A 8 29.50 15.73 8.72
C SER A 8 28.40 14.66 8.74
N ASN A 9 27.56 14.63 9.79
CA ASN A 9 26.40 13.72 9.86
C ASN A 9 25.22 14.15 8.98
N ARG A 10 25.16 15.43 8.59
CA ARG A 10 24.14 15.95 7.66
C ARG A 10 24.41 15.49 6.23
N ALA A 11 25.68 15.54 5.79
CA ALA A 11 26.13 15.12 4.45
C ALA A 11 25.81 13.66 4.10
N ALA A 12 26.07 12.72 5.01
CA ALA A 12 25.80 11.30 4.78
C ALA A 12 24.30 10.96 4.78
N SER A 13 23.49 11.75 5.49
CA SER A 13 22.03 11.64 5.44
C SER A 13 21.50 12.09 4.07
N TYR A 14 22.08 13.13 3.46
CA TYR A 14 21.60 13.72 2.20
C TYR A 14 21.64 12.81 0.96
N GLY A 15 22.60 11.89 0.86
CA GLY A 15 22.68 10.96 -0.28
C GLY A 15 21.59 9.87 -0.26
N ALA A 16 21.05 9.54 0.92
CA ALA A 16 20.06 8.47 1.09
C ALA A 16 18.60 8.95 0.95
N ILE A 17 18.34 10.27 1.09
CA ILE A 17 17.01 10.89 0.94
C ILE A 17 16.65 11.18 -0.51
N MET A 18 17.59 10.99 -1.45
CA MET A 18 17.40 11.14 -2.90
C MET A 18 16.67 9.95 -3.55
N ALA A 19 16.03 9.09 -2.75
CA ALA A 19 14.93 8.28 -3.28
C ALA A 19 13.77 9.24 -3.56
N ALA A 20 13.30 9.30 -4.80
CA ALA A 20 12.20 10.18 -5.20
C ALA A 20 11.06 10.10 -4.17
N LEU A 21 10.68 11.25 -3.60
CA LEU A 21 9.50 11.31 -2.74
C LEU A 21 8.30 10.85 -3.59
N PRO A 22 7.61 9.78 -3.20
CA PRO A 22 6.78 9.00 -4.13
C PRO A 22 5.60 9.81 -4.70
N TYR A 23 4.96 10.65 -3.88
CA TYR A 23 3.92 11.60 -4.29
C TYR A 23 3.63 12.53 -3.10
N MET A 24 3.16 13.75 -3.36
CA MET A 24 2.64 14.65 -2.32
C MET A 24 1.13 14.49 -2.23
N GLN A 25 0.59 14.35 -1.02
CA GLN A 25 -0.86 14.30 -0.85
C GLN A 25 -1.44 15.69 -0.56
N LEU A 26 -2.42 16.07 -1.37
CA LEU A 26 -3.16 17.32 -1.19
C LEU A 26 -4.65 17.02 -1.02
N TYR A 27 -5.20 17.46 0.11
CA TYR A 27 -6.63 17.40 0.39
C TYR A 27 -7.28 18.70 -0.06
N ILE A 28 -8.09 18.63 -1.12
CA ILE A 28 -8.64 19.82 -1.75
C ILE A 28 -9.62 20.57 -0.83
N ALA A 29 -10.42 19.84 -0.04
CA ALA A 29 -11.35 20.47 0.90
C ALA A 29 -10.63 21.28 1.97
N ASP A 30 -9.64 20.67 2.64
CA ASP A 30 -8.85 21.34 3.68
C ASP A 30 -8.04 22.51 3.10
N TYR A 31 -7.42 22.29 1.93
CA TYR A 31 -6.69 23.34 1.22
C TYR A 31 -7.59 24.54 0.93
N LEU A 32 -8.76 24.32 0.32
CA LEU A 32 -9.68 25.41 0.02
C LEU A 32 -10.24 26.08 1.27
N ALA A 33 -10.50 25.33 2.34
CA ALA A 33 -10.98 25.89 3.60
C ALA A 33 -9.99 26.92 4.17
N ASP A 34 -8.69 26.62 4.11
CA ASP A 34 -7.63 27.48 4.63
C ASP A 34 -7.23 28.61 3.66
N THR A 35 -7.36 28.40 2.35
CA THR A 35 -6.85 29.35 1.33
C THR A 35 -7.92 30.16 0.61
N MET A 36 -9.21 30.02 0.91
CA MET A 36 -10.30 30.65 0.13
C MET A 36 -10.21 32.18 0.02
N HIS A 37 -9.54 32.84 0.96
CA HIS A 37 -9.36 34.29 0.98
C HIS A 37 -8.25 34.77 0.05
N LEU A 38 -7.39 33.87 -0.45
CA LEU A 38 -6.30 34.21 -1.35
C LEU A 38 -6.82 34.49 -2.77
N SER A 39 -6.20 35.46 -3.43
CA SER A 39 -6.36 35.70 -4.87
C SER A 39 -5.81 34.53 -5.70
N ALA A 40 -6.12 34.51 -7.00
CA ALA A 40 -5.62 33.47 -7.90
C ALA A 40 -4.09 33.47 -8.03
N GLU A 41 -3.45 34.65 -7.98
CA GLU A 41 -1.98 34.78 -8.02
C GLU A 41 -1.35 34.24 -6.74
N GLU A 42 -1.91 34.59 -5.57
CA GLU A 42 -1.46 34.09 -4.27
C GLU A 42 -1.63 32.57 -4.15
N HIS A 43 -2.74 32.00 -4.63
CA HIS A 43 -2.93 30.55 -4.73
C HIS A 43 -1.81 29.89 -5.54
N GLY A 44 -1.50 30.44 -6.72
CA GLY A 44 -0.44 29.92 -7.58
C GLY A 44 0.94 30.00 -6.91
N ALA A 45 1.26 31.14 -6.31
CA ALA A 45 2.51 31.36 -5.59
C ALA A 45 2.65 30.39 -4.40
N TYR A 46 1.59 30.21 -3.61
CA TYR A 46 1.58 29.28 -2.48
C TYR A 46 1.82 27.82 -2.92
N LEU A 47 1.11 27.36 -3.95
CA LEU A 47 1.29 26.00 -4.49
C LEU A 47 2.70 25.77 -5.00
N LEU A 48 3.29 26.73 -5.71
CA LEU A 48 4.67 26.62 -6.20
C LEU A 48 5.68 26.50 -5.05
N LEU A 49 5.48 27.24 -3.96
CA LEU A 49 6.30 27.12 -2.75
C LEU A 49 6.11 25.76 -2.10
N MET A 50 4.87 25.28 -1.92
CA MET A 50 4.60 23.93 -1.39
C MET A 50 5.28 22.83 -2.24
N PHE A 51 5.18 22.91 -3.57
CA PHE A 51 5.80 21.94 -4.47
C PHE A 51 7.32 21.94 -4.35
N ASN A 52 7.94 23.13 -4.27
CA ASN A 52 9.38 23.23 -4.09
C ASN A 52 9.82 22.67 -2.73
N TYR A 53 9.07 22.99 -1.67
CA TYR A 53 9.31 22.46 -0.33
C TYR A 53 9.27 20.93 -0.35
N TRP A 54 8.20 20.36 -0.91
CA TRP A 54 8.03 18.92 -1.02
C TRP A 54 9.20 18.31 -1.80
N GLN A 55 9.48 18.79 -3.01
CA GLN A 55 10.51 18.22 -3.89
C GLN A 55 11.91 18.26 -3.25
N THR A 56 12.24 19.33 -2.53
CA THR A 56 13.55 19.48 -1.88
C THR A 56 13.61 18.80 -0.52
N GLY A 57 12.45 18.60 0.12
CA GLY A 57 12.32 18.11 1.48
C GLY A 57 12.95 19.05 2.52
N LYS A 58 13.03 20.34 2.23
CA LYS A 58 13.77 21.34 3.03
C LYS A 58 13.00 22.66 3.13
N PRO A 59 13.22 23.42 4.24
CA PRO A 59 12.80 24.81 4.34
C PRO A 59 13.28 25.65 3.17
N ILE A 60 12.50 26.68 2.81
CA ILE A 60 12.78 27.53 1.64
C ILE A 60 13.54 28.78 2.10
N PRO A 61 14.77 29.02 1.62
CA PRO A 61 15.49 30.25 1.91
C PRO A 61 14.75 31.49 1.40
N LYS A 62 14.67 32.55 2.20
CA LYS A 62 13.92 33.77 1.87
C LYS A 62 14.32 34.41 0.54
N ASN A 63 15.62 34.42 0.26
CA ASN A 63 16.17 34.97 -0.99
C ASN A 63 15.74 34.20 -2.26
N ARG A 64 15.04 33.07 -2.12
CA ARG A 64 14.54 32.26 -3.24
C ARG A 64 13.03 32.29 -3.39
N LEU A 65 12.28 32.85 -2.43
CA LEU A 65 10.81 32.79 -2.39
C LEU A 65 10.19 33.37 -3.65
N ALA A 66 10.49 34.64 -3.98
CA ALA A 66 10.00 35.31 -5.19
C ALA A 66 10.28 34.51 -6.47
N LYS A 67 11.52 34.00 -6.59
CA LYS A 67 11.96 33.23 -7.76
C LYS A 67 11.21 31.89 -7.90
N ILE A 68 10.94 31.21 -6.80
CA ILE A 68 10.20 29.93 -6.79
C ILE A 68 8.72 30.17 -7.08
N ALA A 69 8.14 31.21 -6.47
CA ALA A 69 6.77 31.65 -6.70
C ALA A 69 6.54 32.22 -8.12
N ARG A 70 7.62 32.42 -8.90
CA ARG A 70 7.62 33.00 -10.26
C ARG A 70 7.11 34.43 -10.30
N LEU A 71 7.36 35.19 -9.23
CA LEU A 71 7.00 36.60 -9.12
C LEU A 71 8.25 37.49 -9.23
N THR A 72 8.04 38.72 -9.68
CA THR A 72 9.06 39.78 -9.57
C THR A 72 9.22 40.17 -8.11
N ASN A 73 10.35 40.79 -7.73
CA ASN A 73 10.56 41.23 -6.35
C ASN A 73 9.50 42.26 -5.89
N GLU A 74 9.04 43.12 -6.81
CA GLU A 74 7.97 44.08 -6.55
C GLU A 74 6.65 43.37 -6.24
N ARG A 75 6.23 42.43 -7.10
CA ARG A 75 5.00 41.65 -6.87
C ARG A 75 5.08 40.73 -5.66
N TRP A 76 6.27 40.20 -5.39
CA TRP A 76 6.50 39.40 -4.20
C TRP A 76 6.25 40.21 -2.92
N ALA A 77 6.60 41.50 -2.88
CA ALA A 77 6.36 42.34 -1.71
C ALA A 77 4.86 42.50 -1.39
N ASP A 78 4.00 42.45 -2.41
CA ASP A 78 2.53 42.50 -2.25
C ASP A 78 1.96 41.15 -1.78
N VAL A 79 2.50 40.03 -2.28
CA VAL A 79 2.02 38.65 -2.04
C VAL A 79 2.57 38.04 -0.75
N GLU A 80 3.80 38.38 -0.37
CA GLU A 80 4.50 37.82 0.79
C GLU A 80 3.68 37.92 2.09
N PRO A 81 3.05 39.06 2.45
CA PRO A 81 2.32 39.19 3.70
C PRO A 81 1.19 38.17 3.83
N SER A 82 0.40 37.95 2.76
CA SER A 82 -0.68 36.97 2.72
C SER A 82 -0.15 35.54 2.86
N LEU A 83 0.98 35.23 2.21
CA LEU A 83 1.55 33.88 2.25
C LEU A 83 2.26 33.57 3.56
N ARG A 84 2.79 34.58 4.26
CA ARG A 84 3.52 34.41 5.51
C ARG A 84 2.72 33.67 6.58
N GLU A 85 1.39 33.79 6.58
CA GLU A 85 0.50 33.13 7.54
C GLU A 85 0.57 31.59 7.48
N PHE A 86 0.91 31.02 6.32
CA PHE A 86 1.00 29.57 6.11
C PHE A 86 2.38 28.98 6.43
N PHE A 87 3.37 29.81 6.76
CA PHE A 87 4.75 29.38 7.02
C PHE A 87 5.25 29.89 8.37
N CYS A 88 6.02 29.06 9.06
CA CYS A 88 6.83 29.52 10.18
C CYS A 88 8.11 30.16 9.66
N ASP A 89 8.25 31.46 9.88
CA ASP A 89 9.45 32.22 9.57
C ASP A 89 10.47 32.08 10.71
N ASN A 90 11.60 31.41 10.45
CA ASN A 90 12.67 31.24 11.43
C ASN A 90 13.75 32.34 11.35
N GLY A 91 13.52 33.39 10.56
CA GLY A 91 14.45 34.46 10.25
C GLY A 91 15.09 34.33 8.88
N GLU A 92 15.58 33.15 8.52
CA GLU A 92 16.34 32.90 7.27
C GLU A 92 15.54 32.13 6.21
N GLU A 93 14.66 31.25 6.66
CA GLU A 93 13.93 30.29 5.85
C GLU A 93 12.45 30.22 6.27
N TRP A 94 11.60 29.86 5.32
CA TRP A 94 10.20 29.54 5.57
C TRP A 94 10.03 28.04 5.73
N VAL A 95 9.42 27.64 6.85
CA VAL A 95 9.11 26.26 7.21
C VAL A 95 7.61 26.01 7.07
N HIS A 96 7.21 24.94 6.40
CA HIS A 96 5.81 24.57 6.25
C HIS A 96 5.47 23.37 7.13
N LEU A 97 4.73 23.58 8.23
CA LEU A 97 4.52 22.58 9.28
C LEU A 97 3.91 21.27 8.76
N ARG A 98 2.81 21.36 8.01
CA ARG A 98 2.15 20.19 7.42
C ARG A 98 3.08 19.35 6.55
N ILE A 99 3.91 19.99 5.72
CA ILE A 99 4.84 19.30 4.84
C ILE A 99 5.96 18.63 5.65
N GLU A 100 6.43 19.25 6.74
CA GLU A 100 7.39 18.61 7.65
C GLU A 100 6.83 17.34 8.30
N GLU A 101 5.56 17.36 8.73
CA GLU A 101 4.88 16.17 9.28
C GLU A 101 4.76 15.05 8.24
N ASP A 102 4.32 15.39 7.02
CA ASP A 102 4.21 14.44 5.92
C ASP A 102 5.59 13.85 5.54
N LEU A 103 6.62 14.69 5.45
CA LEU A 103 8.00 14.27 5.18
C LEU A 103 8.57 13.38 6.28
N ALA A 104 8.25 13.66 7.55
CA ALA A 104 8.66 12.82 8.67
C ALA A 104 8.06 11.41 8.55
N SER A 105 6.77 11.31 8.24
CA SER A 105 6.08 10.03 7.98
C SER A 105 6.70 9.27 6.81
N VAL A 106 7.01 9.95 5.70
CA VAL A 106 7.68 9.34 4.54
C VAL A 106 9.09 8.85 4.91
N ARG A 107 9.89 9.67 5.58
CA ARG A 107 11.24 9.31 6.04
C ARG A 107 11.23 8.10 6.97
N GLU A 108 10.26 8.02 7.89
CA GLU A 108 10.10 6.85 8.76
C GLU A 108 9.81 5.57 7.97
N LYS A 109 8.91 5.63 6.98
CA LYS A 109 8.59 4.49 6.11
C LYS A 109 9.82 4.07 5.29
N LEU A 110 10.57 5.03 4.74
CA LEU A 110 11.77 4.76 3.95
C LEU A 110 12.90 4.15 4.78
N THR A 111 13.15 4.67 5.99
CA THR A 111 14.18 4.13 6.90
C THR A 111 13.88 2.70 7.32
N LYS A 112 12.62 2.38 7.67
CA LYS A 112 12.18 1.01 7.97
C LYS A 112 12.39 0.06 6.79
N LYS A 113 12.00 0.47 5.57
CA LYS A 113 12.23 -0.31 4.34
C LYS A 113 13.71 -0.54 4.07
N SER A 114 14.53 0.50 4.18
CA SER A 114 15.99 0.42 4.02
C SER A 114 16.62 -0.52 5.05
N ALA A 115 16.25 -0.41 6.33
CA ALA A 115 16.75 -1.28 7.39
C ALA A 115 16.40 -2.76 7.14
N ALA A 116 15.16 -3.05 6.76
CA ALA A 116 14.73 -4.40 6.39
C ALA A 116 15.49 -4.93 5.17
N GLY A 117 15.74 -4.08 4.16
CA GLY A 117 16.55 -4.43 2.99
C GLY A 117 17.98 -4.79 3.35
N LYS A 118 18.66 -3.96 4.15
CA LYS A 118 20.03 -4.22 4.65
C LYS A 118 20.09 -5.49 5.48
N ALA A 119 19.15 -5.70 6.41
CA ALA A 119 19.06 -6.90 7.22
C ALA A 119 18.86 -8.17 6.37
N SER A 120 18.02 -8.10 5.33
CA SER A 120 17.83 -9.21 4.40
C SER A 120 19.12 -9.54 3.64
N VAL A 121 19.85 -8.53 3.16
CA VAL A 121 21.13 -8.75 2.46
C VAL A 121 22.16 -9.38 3.40
N GLN A 122 22.27 -8.88 4.64
CA GLN A 122 23.19 -9.43 5.63
C GLN A 122 22.84 -10.87 6.04
N ALA A 123 21.54 -11.17 6.20
CA ALA A 123 21.06 -12.53 6.47
C ALA A 123 21.39 -13.50 5.32
N ARG A 124 21.33 -13.04 4.06
CA ARG A 124 21.73 -13.85 2.90
C ARG A 124 23.25 -14.09 2.87
N ARG A 125 24.06 -13.09 3.20
CA ARG A 125 25.53 -13.21 3.25
C ARG A 125 25.98 -14.18 4.34
N SER A 126 25.49 -14.00 5.56
CA SER A 126 25.79 -14.89 6.70
C SER A 126 25.35 -16.34 6.44
N ARG A 127 24.19 -16.58 5.84
CA ARG A 127 23.77 -17.94 5.43
C ARG A 127 24.72 -18.57 4.41
N LYS A 128 25.20 -17.78 3.45
CA LYS A 128 26.16 -18.24 2.45
C LYS A 128 27.51 -18.59 3.09
N GLU A 129 27.98 -17.75 4.01
CA GLU A 129 29.23 -17.98 4.76
C GLU A 129 29.13 -19.22 5.66
N ALA A 130 27.99 -19.42 6.33
CA ALA A 130 27.75 -20.61 7.14
C ALA A 130 27.73 -21.90 6.30
N ASP A 131 27.08 -21.91 5.12
CA ASP A 131 27.07 -23.09 4.24
C ASP A 131 28.48 -23.44 3.72
N VAL A 132 29.33 -22.44 3.48
CA VAL A 132 30.74 -22.64 3.10
C VAL A 132 31.54 -23.23 4.25
N GLN A 133 31.37 -22.74 5.48
CA GLN A 133 32.05 -23.28 6.67
C GLN A 133 31.61 -24.71 6.99
N THR A 134 30.30 -25.00 6.96
CA THR A 134 29.78 -26.36 7.22
C THR A 134 30.25 -27.37 6.16
N LYS A 135 30.51 -26.94 4.92
CA LYS A 135 31.13 -27.80 3.89
C LYS A 135 32.62 -28.04 4.15
N GLN A 136 33.36 -27.02 4.61
CA GLN A 136 34.78 -27.17 4.97
C GLN A 136 34.98 -28.08 6.20
N GLU A 137 34.18 -27.92 7.24
CA GLU A 137 34.26 -28.74 8.47
C GLU A 137 33.96 -30.22 8.19
N ARG A 138 32.95 -30.51 7.36
CA ARG A 138 32.63 -31.88 6.90
C ARG A 138 33.78 -32.55 6.15
N ASN A 139 34.57 -31.78 5.39
CA ASN A 139 35.76 -32.31 4.71
C ASN A 139 36.94 -32.56 5.66
N LEU A 140 36.99 -31.89 6.83
CA LEU A 140 38.07 -32.01 7.81
C LEU A 140 37.86 -33.15 8.83
N THR A 141 36.61 -33.52 9.13
CA THR A 141 36.31 -34.55 10.15
C THR A 141 36.30 -35.99 9.62
N GLY A 142 36.55 -36.21 8.33
CA GLY A 142 36.76 -37.55 7.76
C GLY A 142 35.56 -38.50 7.80
N VAL A 143 34.37 -38.06 8.22
CA VAL A 143 33.14 -38.85 8.13
C VAL A 143 32.55 -38.66 6.73
N GLN A 144 33.14 -39.33 5.74
CA GLN A 144 32.45 -39.58 4.48
C GLN A 144 31.35 -40.61 4.73
N THR A 145 30.11 -40.15 4.74
CA THR A 145 28.98 -41.01 4.36
C THR A 145 28.75 -40.77 2.89
N ASP A 146 29.31 -41.65 2.06
CA ASP A 146 28.95 -41.78 0.65
C ASP A 146 27.49 -42.23 0.59
N VAL A 147 26.58 -41.26 0.61
CA VAL A 147 25.28 -41.41 -0.02
C VAL A 147 25.20 -40.31 -1.06
N GLU A 148 25.43 -40.73 -2.30
CA GLU A 148 25.33 -39.93 -3.51
C GLU A 148 23.88 -39.45 -3.67
N VAL A 149 23.53 -38.35 -3.00
CA VAL A 149 22.26 -37.67 -3.23
C VAL A 149 22.46 -36.71 -4.40
N VAL A 150 22.18 -37.24 -5.60
CA VAL A 150 21.99 -36.47 -6.82
C VAL A 150 20.81 -35.53 -6.60
N PHE A 151 21.09 -34.28 -6.26
CA PHE A 151 20.15 -33.17 -6.47
C PHE A 151 20.73 -32.26 -7.55
N GLU A 152 20.23 -32.45 -8.78
CA GLU A 152 20.35 -31.49 -9.86
C GLU A 152 19.89 -30.10 -9.36
N HIS A 153 20.82 -29.16 -9.27
CA HIS A 153 20.51 -27.75 -9.14
C HIS A 153 20.60 -27.12 -10.53
N ASP A 154 19.45 -27.03 -11.19
CA ASP A 154 19.32 -26.16 -12.35
C ASP A 154 19.32 -24.69 -11.90
N VAL A 155 20.17 -23.91 -12.56
CA VAL A 155 20.53 -22.54 -12.22
C VAL A 155 19.66 -21.62 -13.05
N ASN A 156 18.65 -21.00 -12.44
CA ASN A 156 18.05 -19.80 -13.04
C ASN A 156 17.56 -18.80 -11.99
N THR A 157 18.49 -18.04 -11.41
CA THR A 157 18.13 -16.84 -10.65
C THR A 157 18.02 -15.66 -11.60
N LYS A 158 16.88 -15.54 -12.29
CA LYS A 158 16.56 -14.35 -13.07
C LYS A 158 16.19 -13.22 -12.09
N ALA A 159 17.13 -12.29 -11.91
CA ALA A 159 16.88 -11.03 -11.24
C ALA A 159 15.69 -10.33 -11.91
N THR A 160 14.63 -10.08 -11.15
CA THR A 160 13.58 -9.13 -11.54
C THR A 160 13.43 -8.14 -10.40
N ASN A 161 14.09 -7.00 -10.55
CA ASN A 161 13.71 -5.77 -9.87
C ASN A 161 12.27 -5.47 -10.30
N LYS A 162 11.34 -5.50 -9.36
CA LYS A 162 10.00 -4.98 -9.58
C LYS A 162 9.77 -3.88 -8.56
N ASP A 163 10.25 -2.70 -8.91
CA ASP A 163 9.71 -1.46 -8.36
C ASP A 163 8.21 -1.47 -8.66
N THR A 164 7.39 -1.42 -7.62
CA THR A 164 5.98 -1.13 -7.77
C THR A 164 5.68 -0.02 -6.79
N ASP A 165 5.76 1.19 -7.33
CA ASP A 165 5.10 2.36 -6.80
C ASP A 165 3.60 2.04 -6.67
N LYS A 166 3.05 2.21 -5.47
CA LYS A 166 1.61 2.29 -5.27
C LYS A 166 1.34 3.32 -4.19
N ASP A 167 0.72 4.39 -4.65
CA ASP A 167 0.18 5.52 -3.91
C ASP A 167 -0.66 5.08 -2.70
N LEU A 168 -0.45 5.75 -1.56
CA LEU A 168 -1.26 5.65 -0.35
C LEU A 168 -1.88 7.02 -0.05
N LYS A 169 -3.20 7.14 -0.20
CA LYS A 169 -3.93 8.24 0.44
C LYS A 169 -3.88 8.04 1.99
N THR A 170 -3.40 9.06 2.71
CA THR A 170 -3.31 9.34 4.17
C THR A 170 -4.71 9.40 4.84
N ASP A 171 -4.96 9.70 6.12
CA ASP A 171 -4.44 9.41 7.50
C ASP A 171 -5.58 9.86 8.50
N PRO A 172 -5.41 10.17 9.82
CA PRO A 172 -5.35 9.33 11.07
C PRO A 172 -6.28 9.88 12.23
N PRO A 173 -6.05 9.78 13.58
CA PRO A 173 -5.37 8.80 14.49
C PRO A 173 -6.22 8.32 15.72
N LEU A 174 -5.75 7.29 16.46
CA LEU A 174 -5.66 7.26 17.96
C LEU A 174 -5.10 5.91 18.48
N ASN A 175 -4.07 6.05 19.33
CA ASN A 175 -3.14 5.14 20.05
C ASN A 175 -3.80 4.10 21.02
N PRO A 176 -3.07 3.25 21.83
CA PRO A 176 -1.65 2.88 21.92
C PRO A 176 -1.42 1.33 22.21
N PRO A 177 -0.38 0.85 22.95
CA PRO A 177 0.70 -0.01 22.46
C PRO A 177 0.68 -1.45 23.02
N ARG A 178 1.61 -2.32 22.55
CA ARG A 178 2.46 -3.24 23.33
C ARG A 178 2.65 -4.62 22.69
N GLY A 179 3.92 -5.03 22.68
CA GLY A 179 4.32 -6.23 23.39
C GLY A 179 4.17 -7.54 22.63
N ASN A 180 5.32 -8.04 22.19
CA ASN A 180 5.56 -9.44 21.88
C ASN A 180 5.14 -10.33 23.07
N ARG A 181 3.96 -10.94 22.99
CA ARG A 181 3.52 -12.09 23.80
C ARG A 181 2.79 -13.03 22.85
N GLY A 182 3.15 -14.30 22.84
CA GLY A 182 2.68 -15.31 21.89
C GLY A 182 1.19 -15.19 21.55
N VAL A 183 0.90 -14.52 20.44
CA VAL A 183 -0.47 -14.38 19.94
C VAL A 183 -0.73 -15.62 19.10
N LYS A 184 -1.74 -16.40 19.48
CA LYS A 184 -2.28 -17.48 18.64
C LYS A 184 -2.42 -16.95 17.21
N LYS A 185 -1.80 -17.65 16.25
CA LYS A 185 -1.90 -17.29 14.83
C LYS A 185 -3.39 -17.27 14.48
N PHE A 186 -3.92 -16.10 14.12
CA PHE A 186 -5.33 -15.92 13.78
C PHE A 186 -5.72 -16.87 12.65
N ASP A 187 -6.72 -17.70 12.88
CA ASP A 187 -7.34 -18.51 11.84
C ASP A 187 -8.57 -17.77 11.30
N PRO A 188 -8.59 -17.38 10.01
CA PRO A 188 -9.75 -16.75 9.40
C PRO A 188 -10.99 -17.66 9.33
N LEU A 189 -10.87 -18.97 9.55
CA LEU A 189 -12.00 -19.90 9.60
C LEU A 189 -12.72 -19.92 10.96
N ASP A 190 -12.07 -19.42 12.02
CA ASP A 190 -12.63 -19.39 13.38
C ASP A 190 -13.52 -18.17 13.65
N ILE A 191 -13.68 -17.27 12.68
CA ILE A 191 -14.49 -16.06 12.84
C ILE A 191 -15.99 -16.37 12.90
N ALA A 192 -16.72 -15.64 13.74
CA ALA A 192 -18.18 -15.70 13.76
C ALA A 192 -18.75 -15.12 12.45
N LEU A 193 -19.15 -16.02 11.55
CA LEU A 193 -19.75 -15.63 10.28
C LEU A 193 -21.23 -15.28 10.44
N PRO A 194 -21.72 -14.23 9.77
CA PRO A 194 -23.15 -13.96 9.68
C PRO A 194 -23.91 -15.11 9.03
N ASN A 195 -25.16 -15.31 9.43
CA ASN A 195 -26.03 -16.40 8.95
C ASN A 195 -26.26 -16.42 7.42
N TRP A 196 -26.00 -15.31 6.73
CA TRP A 196 -26.13 -15.16 5.28
C TRP A 196 -24.85 -15.49 4.50
N ILE A 197 -23.73 -15.79 5.18
CA ILE A 197 -22.51 -16.36 4.58
C ILE A 197 -22.37 -17.80 5.07
N SER A 198 -22.34 -18.76 4.14
CA SER A 198 -22.05 -20.14 4.51
C SER A 198 -20.56 -20.32 4.83
N VAL A 199 -20.28 -21.20 5.81
CA VAL A 199 -18.89 -21.51 6.22
C VAL A 199 -18.08 -22.11 5.07
N SER A 200 -18.71 -22.91 4.21
CA SER A 200 -18.06 -23.49 3.03
C SER A 200 -17.65 -22.41 2.02
N LEU A 201 -18.54 -21.47 1.72
CA LEU A 201 -18.26 -20.37 0.78
C LEU A 201 -17.17 -19.44 1.31
N TRP A 202 -17.16 -19.18 2.62
CA TRP A 202 -16.09 -18.41 3.26
C TRP A 202 -14.74 -19.14 3.18
N ARG A 203 -14.73 -20.46 3.36
CA ARG A 203 -13.51 -21.28 3.21
C ARG A 203 -12.94 -21.19 1.80
N GLU A 204 -13.77 -21.27 0.77
CA GLU A 204 -13.33 -21.11 -0.64
C GLU A 204 -12.60 -19.78 -0.85
N TRP A 205 -13.14 -18.69 -0.29
CA TRP A 205 -12.50 -17.38 -0.37
C TRP A 205 -11.16 -17.33 0.40
N VAL A 206 -11.09 -17.92 1.59
CA VAL A 206 -9.86 -18.00 2.40
C VAL A 206 -8.76 -18.81 1.69
N GLU A 207 -9.11 -19.96 1.12
CA GLU A 207 -8.20 -20.83 0.37
C GLU A 207 -7.67 -20.13 -0.87
N PHE A 208 -8.54 -19.47 -1.62
CA PHE A 208 -8.13 -18.67 -2.78
C PHE A 208 -7.16 -17.54 -2.41
N ARG A 209 -7.41 -16.84 -1.29
CA ARG A 209 -6.48 -15.83 -0.75
C ARG A 209 -5.14 -16.43 -0.33
N HIS A 210 -5.13 -17.66 0.18
CA HIS A 210 -3.92 -18.40 0.48
C HIS A 210 -3.15 -18.75 -0.81
N ALA A 211 -3.85 -19.23 -1.85
CA ALA A 211 -3.27 -19.54 -3.17
C ALA A 211 -2.62 -18.31 -3.82
N LEU A 212 -3.22 -17.12 -3.69
CA LEU A 212 -2.64 -15.85 -4.14
C LEU A 212 -1.45 -15.35 -3.28
N ARG A 213 -1.01 -16.10 -2.27
CA ARG A 213 0.02 -15.71 -1.27
C ARG A 213 -0.35 -14.43 -0.51
N LYS A 214 -1.65 -14.14 -0.36
CA LYS A 214 -2.21 -13.00 0.39
C LYS A 214 -3.24 -13.47 1.42
N PRO A 215 -2.85 -14.36 2.37
CA PRO A 215 -3.78 -14.90 3.36
C PRO A 215 -4.37 -13.78 4.23
N ILE A 216 -5.59 -13.99 4.72
CA ILE A 216 -6.21 -13.11 5.72
C ILE A 216 -5.52 -13.38 7.06
N ARG A 217 -4.80 -12.39 7.59
CA ARG A 217 -3.93 -12.54 8.78
C ARG A 217 -4.49 -11.90 10.05
N THR A 218 -5.60 -11.17 9.93
CA THR A 218 -6.17 -10.38 11.01
C THR A 218 -7.69 -10.50 10.98
N GLU A 219 -8.30 -10.44 12.16
CA GLU A 219 -9.75 -10.38 12.32
C GLU A 219 -10.36 -9.18 11.59
N GLN A 220 -9.68 -8.03 11.62
CA GLN A 220 -10.08 -6.84 10.88
C GLN A 220 -10.11 -7.07 9.36
N GLY A 221 -9.17 -7.88 8.83
CA GLY A 221 -9.17 -8.24 7.40
C GLY A 221 -10.33 -9.15 7.03
N ALA A 222 -10.67 -10.11 7.90
CA ALA A 222 -11.85 -10.97 7.73
C ALA A 222 -13.16 -10.15 7.80
N ASN A 223 -13.31 -9.32 8.84
CA ASN A 223 -14.46 -8.44 9.02
C ASN A 223 -14.60 -7.42 7.88
N GLY A 224 -13.49 -6.90 7.35
CA GLY A 224 -13.49 -6.02 6.18
C GLY A 224 -14.04 -6.70 4.93
N ALA A 225 -13.63 -7.95 4.66
CA ALA A 225 -14.18 -8.72 3.55
C ALA A 225 -15.67 -9.03 3.74
N ILE A 226 -16.11 -9.37 4.97
CA ILE A 226 -17.53 -9.57 5.30
C ILE A 226 -18.34 -8.29 5.04
N ARG A 227 -17.82 -7.11 5.42
CA ARG A 227 -18.47 -5.82 5.15
C ARG A 227 -18.60 -5.52 3.66
N GLU A 228 -17.60 -5.86 2.85
CA GLU A 228 -17.68 -5.68 1.40
C GLU A 228 -18.73 -6.62 0.77
N LEU A 229 -18.84 -7.86 1.24
CA LEU A 229 -19.92 -8.77 0.83
C LEU A 229 -21.31 -8.22 1.21
N GLU A 230 -21.45 -7.66 2.41
CA GLU A 230 -22.70 -7.04 2.85
C GLU A 230 -23.07 -5.82 1.98
N LYS A 231 -22.09 -5.01 1.58
CA LYS A 231 -22.30 -3.90 0.65
C LYS A 231 -22.80 -4.37 -0.72
N PHE A 232 -22.22 -5.44 -1.28
CA PHE A 232 -22.72 -6.00 -2.53
C PHE A 232 -24.09 -6.66 -2.37
N ARG A 233 -24.37 -7.24 -1.21
CA ARG A 233 -25.69 -7.77 -0.86
C ARG A 233 -26.76 -6.69 -0.82
N GLN A 234 -26.46 -5.51 -0.28
CA GLN A 234 -27.36 -4.35 -0.32
C GLN A 234 -27.59 -3.84 -1.75
N GLN A 235 -26.66 -4.10 -2.67
CA GLN A 235 -26.81 -3.83 -4.11
C GLN A 235 -27.54 -4.95 -4.85
N GLY A 236 -28.00 -5.99 -4.15
CA GLY A 236 -28.78 -7.11 -4.69
C GLY A 236 -27.95 -8.34 -5.12
N PHE A 237 -26.62 -8.32 -4.99
CA PHE A 237 -25.79 -9.47 -5.34
C PHE A 237 -25.70 -10.47 -4.19
N THR A 238 -25.78 -11.76 -4.47
CA THR A 238 -25.53 -12.76 -3.43
C THR A 238 -24.03 -12.84 -3.12
N PRO A 239 -23.63 -13.13 -1.86
CA PRO A 239 -22.22 -13.32 -1.50
C PRO A 239 -21.52 -14.37 -2.37
N GLU A 240 -22.27 -15.40 -2.77
CA GLU A 240 -21.79 -16.47 -3.65
C GLU A 240 -21.43 -15.96 -5.04
N GLN A 241 -22.27 -15.10 -5.65
CA GLN A 241 -21.97 -14.48 -6.95
C GLN A 241 -20.69 -13.66 -6.90
N VAL A 242 -20.51 -12.87 -5.84
CA VAL A 242 -19.34 -11.99 -5.67
C VAL A 242 -18.06 -12.83 -5.49
N ILE A 243 -18.09 -13.83 -4.60
CA ILE A 243 -16.92 -14.67 -4.33
C ILE A 243 -16.54 -15.48 -5.57
N ARG A 244 -17.50 -16.16 -6.21
CA ARG A 244 -17.24 -16.96 -7.42
C ARG A 244 -16.73 -16.10 -8.58
N HIS A 245 -17.31 -14.92 -8.78
CA HIS A 245 -16.84 -13.99 -9.82
C HIS A 245 -15.40 -13.53 -9.54
N SER A 246 -15.08 -13.22 -8.28
CA SER A 246 -13.74 -12.77 -7.90
C SER A 246 -12.70 -13.88 -8.06
N ILE A 247 -13.05 -15.12 -7.71
CA ILE A 247 -12.20 -16.30 -7.90
C ILE A 247 -11.99 -16.57 -9.40
N ALA A 248 -13.07 -16.59 -10.19
CA ALA A 248 -13.00 -16.87 -11.63
C ALA A 248 -12.12 -15.89 -12.41
N ASN A 249 -11.98 -14.65 -11.93
CA ASN A 249 -11.15 -13.61 -12.55
C ASN A 249 -9.81 -13.39 -11.83
N GLU A 250 -9.45 -14.26 -10.87
CA GLU A 250 -8.23 -14.16 -10.06
C GLU A 250 -8.04 -12.82 -9.34
N TYR A 251 -9.13 -12.17 -8.94
CA TYR A 251 -9.07 -10.85 -8.32
C TYR A 251 -8.53 -10.89 -6.90
N GLN A 252 -7.67 -9.94 -6.56
CA GLN A 252 -7.14 -9.80 -5.21
C GLN A 252 -8.18 -9.28 -4.21
N GLY A 253 -9.33 -8.78 -4.67
CA GLY A 253 -10.42 -8.26 -3.84
C GLY A 253 -11.76 -8.86 -4.23
N LEU A 254 -12.79 -8.55 -3.47
CA LEU A 254 -14.17 -8.95 -3.77
C LEU A 254 -14.79 -7.95 -4.73
N PHE A 255 -15.30 -8.42 -5.85
CA PHE A 255 -15.96 -7.60 -6.87
C PHE A 255 -17.21 -8.29 -7.39
N ALA A 256 -18.27 -7.52 -7.60
CA ALA A 256 -19.47 -7.98 -8.28
C ALA A 256 -19.27 -8.01 -9.81
N PRO A 257 -19.95 -8.93 -10.53
CA PRO A 257 -19.95 -8.95 -11.99
C PRO A 257 -20.44 -7.62 -12.59
N LYS A 258 -19.66 -7.01 -13.48
CA LYS A 258 -20.06 -5.77 -14.17
C LYS A 258 -21.10 -6.06 -15.26
N GLY A 259 -22.16 -5.25 -15.31
CA GLY A 259 -23.14 -5.27 -16.41
C GLY A 259 -24.26 -6.32 -16.30
N VAL A 260 -24.33 -7.07 -15.20
CA VAL A 260 -25.37 -8.08 -14.98
C VAL A 260 -26.32 -7.60 -13.89
N ARG A 261 -27.64 -7.53 -14.18
CA ARG A 261 -28.64 -7.26 -13.15
C ARG A 261 -28.67 -8.47 -12.18
N PRO A 262 -28.78 -8.25 -10.86
CA PRO A 262 -28.74 -9.34 -9.87
C PRO A 262 -29.78 -10.44 -10.14
N GLU A 263 -30.92 -10.08 -10.74
CA GLU A 263 -32.01 -10.98 -11.12
C GLU A 263 -31.67 -11.94 -12.28
N THR A 264 -30.74 -11.57 -13.18
CA THR A 264 -30.46 -12.36 -14.40
C THR A 264 -29.59 -13.60 -14.11
N LEU A 265 -28.86 -13.62 -12.99
CA LEU A 265 -27.99 -14.74 -12.61
C LEU A 265 -28.72 -15.89 -11.90
N LEU A 266 -29.99 -15.73 -11.52
CA LEU A 266 -30.79 -16.82 -10.94
C LEU A 266 -31.34 -17.80 -11.99
N ARG A 267 -31.20 -17.52 -13.30
CA ARG A 267 -31.88 -18.27 -14.36
C ARG A 267 -31.11 -19.37 -15.08
N GLN A 268 -29.87 -19.68 -14.70
CA GLN A 268 -29.15 -20.83 -15.24
C GLN A 268 -28.41 -21.46 -14.06
N VAL A 269 -28.78 -22.66 -13.59
CA VAL A 269 -28.23 -23.92 -14.12
C VAL A 269 -29.23 -25.11 -14.20
N ASN A 270 -30.47 -25.07 -13.67
CA ASN A 270 -31.28 -26.30 -13.52
C ASN A 270 -32.70 -26.36 -14.13
N THR A 271 -33.07 -25.51 -15.10
CA THR A 271 -34.33 -25.71 -15.84
C THR A 271 -34.02 -26.10 -17.28
N VAL A 272 -33.75 -27.39 -17.50
CA VAL A 272 -33.98 -28.01 -18.81
C VAL A 272 -35.47 -27.85 -19.07
N SER A 273 -35.84 -27.11 -20.11
CA SER A 273 -37.21 -27.04 -20.60
C SER A 273 -37.66 -28.47 -20.92
N LEU A 274 -38.60 -29.01 -20.13
CA LEU A 274 -39.31 -30.23 -20.52
C LEU A 274 -39.98 -29.95 -21.87
N PRO A 275 -39.77 -30.79 -22.91
CA PRO A 275 -40.53 -30.64 -24.14
C PRO A 275 -42.01 -30.81 -23.82
N ASP A 276 -42.80 -29.78 -24.13
CA ASP A 276 -44.24 -29.81 -23.95
C ASP A 276 -44.82 -30.95 -24.80
N SER A 277 -45.30 -31.99 -24.13
CA SER A 277 -45.85 -33.20 -24.76
C SER A 277 -47.37 -33.12 -24.87
N ALA A 278 -47.98 -31.97 -24.57
CA ALA A 278 -49.41 -31.78 -24.66
C ALA A 278 -49.81 -31.43 -26.10
N ILE A 279 -50.34 -32.41 -26.83
CA ILE A 279 -51.08 -32.16 -28.07
C ILE A 279 -52.38 -31.43 -27.69
N PRO A 280 -52.63 -30.20 -28.19
CA PRO A 280 -53.84 -29.47 -27.85
C PRO A 280 -55.09 -30.20 -28.39
N PRO A 281 -56.20 -30.22 -27.64
CA PRO A 281 -57.43 -30.88 -28.07
C PRO A 281 -57.94 -30.25 -29.38
N GLY A 282 -57.92 -31.03 -30.47
CA GLY A 282 -58.30 -30.58 -31.81
C GLY A 282 -57.37 -31.04 -32.95
N PHE A 283 -56.16 -31.49 -32.64
CA PHE A 283 -55.27 -32.10 -33.63
C PHE A 283 -55.54 -33.60 -33.77
N ARG A 284 -56.23 -34.00 -34.86
CA ARG A 284 -56.10 -35.35 -35.43
C ARG A 284 -55.40 -35.21 -36.79
N GLY A 285 -54.28 -35.89 -36.96
CA GLY A 285 -53.49 -35.92 -38.18
C GLY A 285 -52.15 -36.57 -37.90
#